data_AF-A0A0F9E4H4-F1
#
_entry.id   AF-A0A0F9E4H4-F1
#
_cell.length_a   1.000
_cell.length_b   1.000
_cell.length_c   1.000
_cell.angle_alpha   90.00
_cell.angle_beta   90.00
_cell.angle_gamma   90.00
#
_symmetry.space_group_name_H-M   'P 1'
#
loop_
_entity.id
_entity.type
_entity.pdbx_description
1 polymer ?
#
loop_
_entity_poly.entity_id
_entity_poly.type
_entity_poly.pdbx_seq_one_letter_code
_entity_poly.pdbx_strand_id
1 'polypeptide(L)' 'MLLLGAHTSVSGGYHKALIKGRKLGLSTVQIFTKNQLRWVSKPISEN' A
#
# COMPACT_ATOMS: atom_id res chain seq x y z
N MET A 1 -9.81 20.17 2.52
CA MET A 1 -9.55 19.51 1.22
C MET A 1 -9.94 18.05 1.37
N LEU A 2 -10.66 17.46 0.39
CA LEU A 2 -11.15 16.09 0.49
C LEU A 2 -10.04 15.07 0.19
N LEU A 3 -9.91 14.04 1.02
CA LEU A 3 -9.02 12.91 0.79
C LEU A 3 -9.79 11.80 0.07
N LEU A 4 -9.44 11.54 -1.19
CA LEU A 4 -10.05 10.50 -2.01
C LEU A 4 -8.96 9.53 -2.50
N GLY A 5 -9.27 8.25 -2.36
CA GLY A 5 -8.28 7.20 -2.54
C GLY A 5 -8.89 5.85 -2.89
N ALA A 6 -8.01 4.86 -3.03
CA ALA A 6 -8.37 3.48 -3.31
C ALA A 6 -7.44 2.50 -2.59
N HIS A 7 -7.86 1.23 -2.53
CA HIS A 7 -6.98 0.16 -2.09
C HIS A 7 -5.97 -0.20 -3.19
N THR A 8 -4.68 -0.14 -2.88
CA THR A 8 -3.61 -0.35 -3.86
C THR A 8 -2.67 -1.48 -3.43
N SER A 9 -2.09 -2.18 -4.43
CA SER A 9 -1.21 -3.32 -4.18
C SER A 9 0.17 -2.87 -3.68
N VAL A 10 0.69 -3.60 -2.70
CA VAL A 10 2.07 -3.48 -2.17
C VAL A 10 3.01 -4.52 -2.78
N SER A 11 2.59 -5.21 -3.85
CA SER A 11 3.41 -6.24 -4.50
C SER A 11 4.75 -5.67 -4.96
N GLY A 12 5.84 -6.26 -4.48
CA GLY A 12 7.20 -5.81 -4.76
C GLY A 12 7.64 -4.53 -4.02
N GLY A 13 6.94 -4.13 -2.94
CA GLY A 13 7.36 -3.07 -2.03
C GLY A 13 6.23 -2.08 -1.67
N TYR A 14 6.20 -1.61 -0.42
CA TYR A 14 5.18 -0.65 0.06
C TYR A 14 5.20 0.67 -0.71
N HIS A 15 6.38 1.18 -1.07
CA HIS A 15 6.54 2.42 -1.84
C HIS A 15 5.82 2.38 -3.19
N LYS A 16 5.65 1.18 -3.79
CA LYS A 16 4.95 1.02 -5.07
C LYS A 16 3.46 1.34 -4.98
N ALA A 17 2.84 1.11 -3.81
CA ALA A 17 1.46 1.49 -3.57
C ALA A 17 1.28 3.02 -3.65
N LEU A 18 2.23 3.77 -3.06
CA LEU A 18 2.25 5.24 -3.13
C LEU A 18 2.48 5.75 -4.55
N ILE A 19 3.46 5.17 -5.26
CA ILE A 19 3.73 5.52 -6.67
C ILE A 19 2.49 5.27 -7.54
N LYS A 20 1.81 4.12 -7.33
CA LYS A 20 0.59 3.80 -8.06
C LYS A 20 -0.54 4.78 -7.73
N GLY A 21 -0.74 5.11 -6.45
CA GLY A 21 -1.74 6.09 -6.04
C GLY A 21 -1.51 7.46 -6.69
N ARG A 22 -0.25 7.92 -6.70
CA ARG A 22 0.13 9.17 -7.37
C ARG A 22 -0.13 9.14 -8.87
N LYS A 23 0.20 8.05 -9.56
CA LYS A 23 -0.07 7.87 -11.00
C LYS A 23 -1.56 7.89 -11.34
N LEU A 24 -2.42 7.50 -10.39
CA LEU A 24 -3.87 7.48 -10.52
C LEU A 24 -4.54 8.78 -10.05
N GLY A 25 -3.77 9.80 -9.63
CA GLY A 25 -4.32 11.07 -9.12
C GLY A 25 -4.98 10.96 -7.75
N LEU A 26 -4.67 9.91 -6.97
CA LEU A 26 -5.23 9.71 -5.65
C LEU A 26 -4.51 10.58 -4.61
N SER A 27 -5.26 11.19 -3.70
CA SER A 27 -4.71 11.92 -2.55
C SER A 27 -4.54 11.04 -1.31
N THR A 28 -5.03 9.81 -1.33
CA THR A 28 -4.87 8.82 -0.25
C THR A 28 -4.83 7.41 -0.82
N VAL A 29 -4.15 6.49 -0.13
CA VAL A 29 -4.17 5.06 -0.47
C VAL A 29 -4.42 4.22 0.78
N GLN A 30 -5.12 3.10 0.60
CA GLN A 30 -5.21 2.04 1.59
C GLN A 30 -4.37 0.85 1.09
N ILE A 31 -3.70 0.14 2.01
CA ILE A 31 -2.84 -1.01 1.71
C ILE A 31 -3.01 -2.12 2.75
N PHE A 32 -2.54 -3.32 2.43
CA PHE A 32 -2.27 -4.34 3.44
C PHE A 32 -0.81 -4.25 3.92
N THR A 33 -0.58 -4.44 5.23
CA THR A 33 0.75 -4.55 5.84
C THR A 33 1.23 -6.00 5.99
N LYS A 34 0.35 -6.96 5.73
CA LYS A 34 0.67 -8.39 5.69
C LYS A 34 -0.36 -9.16 4.86
N ASN A 35 -0.06 -10.41 4.55
CA ASN A 35 -1.04 -11.35 3.99
C ASN A 35 -2.17 -11.59 5.02
N GLN A 36 -3.42 -11.37 4.61
CA GLN A 36 -4.61 -11.49 5.46
C GLN A 36 -4.94 -12.93 5.88
N LEU A 37 -4.42 -13.93 5.17
CA LEU A 37 -4.69 -15.36 5.43
C LEU A 37 -3.78 -15.97 6.51
N ARG A 38 -2.82 -15.21 7.06
CA ARG A 38 -1.84 -15.72 8.04
C ARG A 38 -1.78 -14.86 9.30
N TRP A 39 -1.57 -15.52 10.43
CA TRP A 39 -1.33 -14.85 11.71
C TRP A 39 0.05 -14.16 11.74
N VAL A 40 1.10 -14.89 11.35
CA VAL A 40 2.49 -14.43 11.37
C VAL A 40 2.88 -13.77 10.05
N SER A 41 3.55 -12.62 10.12
CA SER A 41 4.14 -11.91 8.97
C SER A 41 5.66 -11.79 9.11
N LYS A 42 6.35 -11.65 7.98
CA LYS A 42 7.76 -11.25 7.99
C LYS A 42 7.89 -9.83 8.55
N PRO A 43 9.00 -9.50 9.22
CA PRO A 43 9.31 -8.12 9.60
C PRO A 43 9.34 -7.20 8.36
N ILE A 44 9.02 -5.92 8.58
CA ILE A 44 9.26 -4.89 7.56
C ILE A 44 10.77 -4.71 7.44
N SER A 45 11.28 -4.78 6.23
CA SER A 45 12.69 -4.50 5.89
C SER A 45 12.77 -3.16 5.16
N GLU A 46 13.88 -2.44 5.30
CA GLU A 46 14.11 -1.10 4.73
C GLU A 46 14.43 -1.09 3.22
N ASN A 47 14.55 -2.26 2.58
CA ASN A 47 14.98 -2.39 1.18
C ASN A 47 13.98 -1.83 0.16
#